data_AF-A0A7C2SPP0-F1
#
_entry.id   AF-A0A7C2SPP0-F1
#
_cell.length_a   1.000
_cell.length_b   1.000
_cell.length_c   1.000
_cell.angle_alpha   90.00
_cell.angle_beta   90.00
_cell.angle_gamma   90.00
#
_symmetry.space_group_name_H-M   'P 1'
#
loop_
_entity.id
_entity.type
_entity.pdbx_description
1 polymer ?
#
loop_
_entity_poly.entity_id
_entity_poly.type
_entity_poly.pdbx_seq_one_letter_code
_entity_poly.pdbx_strand_id
1 'polypeptide(L)'
;MRRLRRTAVRLATVVTAALLLIGSPALALTIEYNLPATPLQTQDPPYPSVATLMLVQTANGVQITLDPNEASPGFGANSFVQSIDIAYAGDPLDDMDFLYVSGVMPDSFSFEDNPNTFAVGYQAEQFHIVVDFGAAPGDRLTPTGSTTFTVLGAMLSDFTGTSASANNLPSPIYSLISG
;
A
#
# COMPACT_ATOMS: atom_id res chain seq x y z
N MET A 1 -12.65 83.76 -2.70
CA MET A 1 -12.79 82.78 -1.60
C MET A 1 -13.53 81.55 -2.09
N ARG A 2 -12.80 80.44 -2.36
CA ARG A 2 -13.29 79.05 -2.52
C ARG A 2 -12.14 78.23 -3.12
N ARG A 3 -11.73 77.15 -2.44
CA ARG A 3 -11.18 75.89 -3.00
C ARG A 3 -10.91 74.95 -1.82
N LEU A 4 -11.80 73.98 -1.61
CA LEU A 4 -11.72 72.58 -2.07
C LEU A 4 -10.87 71.72 -1.11
N ARG A 5 -11.58 71.04 -0.19
CA ARG A 5 -11.04 69.97 0.66
C ARG A 5 -10.63 68.81 -0.25
N ARG A 6 -9.35 68.41 -0.22
CA ARG A 6 -8.87 67.18 -0.85
C ARG A 6 -8.91 66.06 0.18
N THR A 7 -9.87 65.16 -0.01
CA THR A 7 -9.98 63.88 0.68
C THR A 7 -8.82 63.00 0.21
N ALA A 8 -7.90 62.66 1.11
CA ALA A 8 -6.81 61.73 0.81
C ALA A 8 -7.34 60.29 0.93
N VAL A 9 -7.48 59.61 -0.21
CA VAL A 9 -7.75 58.17 -0.25
C VAL A 9 -6.44 57.44 0.03
N ARG A 10 -6.36 56.74 1.17
CA ARG A 10 -5.23 55.84 1.49
C ARG A 10 -5.42 54.56 0.68
N LEU A 11 -4.54 54.29 -0.29
CA LEU A 11 -4.41 52.96 -0.89
C LEU A 11 -3.73 52.04 0.14
N ALA A 12 -4.45 51.02 0.58
CA ALA A 12 -3.86 49.89 1.30
C ALA A 12 -3.33 48.89 0.26
N THR A 13 -2.02 48.77 0.15
CA THR A 13 -1.36 47.75 -0.66
C THR A 13 -1.51 46.41 0.06
N VAL A 14 -2.34 45.51 -0.46
CA VAL A 14 -2.39 44.12 -0.02
C VAL A 14 -1.21 43.40 -0.68
N VAL A 15 -0.20 43.04 0.11
CA VAL A 15 0.86 42.13 -0.32
C VAL A 15 0.35 40.71 -0.15
N THR A 16 -0.09 40.09 -1.24
CA THR A 16 -0.42 38.66 -1.25
C THR A 16 0.88 37.88 -1.18
N ALA A 17 1.18 37.29 -0.02
CA ALA A 17 2.25 36.31 0.10
C ALA A 17 1.82 35.03 -0.63
N ALA A 18 2.32 34.83 -1.85
CA ALA A 18 2.24 33.55 -2.53
C ALA A 18 3.21 32.58 -1.81
N LEU A 19 2.68 31.74 -0.91
CA LEU A 19 3.41 30.56 -0.45
C LEU A 19 3.56 29.63 -1.66
N LEU A 20 4.77 29.52 -2.20
CA LEU A 20 5.14 28.36 -2.99
C LEU A 20 5.11 27.15 -2.05
N LEU A 21 4.11 26.28 -2.19
CA LEU A 21 4.22 24.90 -1.74
C LEU A 21 5.29 24.25 -2.61
N ILE A 22 6.53 24.24 -2.13
CA ILE A 22 7.54 23.30 -2.60
C ILE A 22 7.05 21.96 -2.07
N GLY A 23 6.32 21.20 -2.91
CA GLY A 23 5.91 19.86 -2.56
C GLY A 23 7.16 19.05 -2.26
N SER A 24 7.37 18.69 -1.00
CA SER A 24 8.36 17.67 -0.64
C SER A 24 8.07 16.45 -1.52
N PRO A 25 9.09 15.79 -2.09
CA PRO A 25 8.84 14.50 -2.75
C PRO A 25 8.18 13.62 -1.71
N ALA A 26 6.99 13.10 -2.03
CA ALA A 26 6.37 12.11 -1.17
C ALA A 26 7.35 10.94 -1.08
N LEU A 27 7.77 10.60 0.14
CA LEU A 27 8.56 9.39 0.33
C LEU A 27 7.71 8.23 -0.16
N ALA A 28 8.30 7.33 -0.93
CA ALA A 28 7.64 6.18 -1.50
C ALA A 28 8.53 4.95 -1.39
N LEU A 29 7.91 3.79 -1.17
CA LEU A 29 8.50 2.48 -1.18
C LEU A 29 7.75 1.62 -2.19
N THR A 30 8.49 0.90 -3.04
CA THR A 30 7.92 -0.02 -4.03
C THR A 30 8.33 -1.45 -3.69
N ILE A 31 7.36 -2.34 -3.61
CA ILE A 31 7.54 -3.76 -3.31
C ILE A 31 6.98 -4.55 -4.51
N GLU A 32 7.81 -5.38 -5.14
CA GLU A 32 7.38 -6.26 -6.23
C GLU A 32 7.02 -7.64 -5.69
N TYR A 33 5.90 -8.19 -6.16
CA TYR A 33 5.49 -9.56 -5.88
C TYR A 33 5.82 -10.45 -7.06
N ASN A 34 6.75 -11.38 -6.86
CA ASN A 34 7.15 -12.31 -7.90
C ASN A 34 6.47 -13.68 -7.71
N LEU A 35 5.94 -14.26 -8.80
CA LEU A 35 5.45 -15.64 -8.79
C LEU A 35 6.55 -16.64 -9.17
N PRO A 36 6.63 -17.77 -8.45
CA PRO A 36 5.55 -18.26 -7.65
C PRO A 36 5.73 -17.80 -6.18
N ALA A 37 4.69 -17.22 -5.60
CA ALA A 37 4.65 -16.82 -4.19
C ALA A 37 4.72 -18.04 -3.25
N THR A 38 4.58 -19.25 -3.82
CA THR A 38 4.93 -20.55 -3.25
C THR A 38 5.87 -21.27 -4.21
N PRO A 39 6.96 -21.93 -3.78
CA PRO A 39 7.80 -22.68 -4.69
C PRO A 39 7.01 -23.89 -5.17
N LEU A 40 6.55 -23.83 -6.40
CA LEU A 40 6.59 -25.06 -7.17
C LEU A 40 8.09 -25.33 -7.40
N GLN A 41 8.57 -26.51 -6.96
CA GLN A 41 9.97 -26.95 -7.11
C GLN A 41 10.49 -26.98 -8.57
N THR A 42 9.69 -26.53 -9.55
CA THR A 42 9.91 -26.65 -10.98
C THR A 42 10.18 -25.34 -11.70
N GLN A 43 10.25 -24.19 -11.03
CA GLN A 43 10.59 -22.90 -11.66
C GLN A 43 11.96 -22.38 -11.22
N ASP A 44 12.82 -22.06 -12.21
CA ASP A 44 14.12 -21.42 -11.99
C ASP A 44 13.97 -19.89 -11.95
N PRO A 45 14.59 -19.17 -10.98
CA PRO A 45 14.60 -17.70 -10.94
C PRO A 45 15.27 -17.06 -12.19
N PRO A 46 14.92 -15.81 -12.57
CA PRO A 46 14.02 -14.89 -11.87
C PRO A 46 12.54 -15.17 -12.15
N TYR A 47 11.77 -15.09 -11.07
CA TYR A 47 10.33 -15.24 -11.03
C TYR A 47 9.63 -14.01 -11.65
N PRO A 48 8.61 -14.17 -12.52
CA PRO A 48 7.89 -13.03 -13.08
C PRO A 48 7.13 -12.25 -11.99
N SER A 49 7.28 -10.92 -12.00
CA SER A 49 6.47 -10.02 -11.15
C SER A 49 5.01 -10.04 -11.58
N VAL A 50 4.11 -10.39 -10.66
CA VAL A 50 2.66 -10.41 -10.88
C VAL A 50 1.93 -9.24 -10.24
N ALA A 51 2.56 -8.49 -9.35
CA ALA A 51 1.94 -7.30 -8.79
C ALA A 51 2.99 -6.37 -8.20
N THR A 52 2.61 -5.12 -8.03
CA THR A 52 3.41 -4.11 -7.33
C THR A 52 2.60 -3.54 -6.18
N LEU A 53 3.22 -3.44 -5.00
CA LEU A 53 2.77 -2.58 -3.93
C LEU A 53 3.54 -1.26 -3.98
N MET A 54 2.82 -0.16 -4.13
CA MET A 54 3.38 1.18 -3.97
C MET A 54 2.87 1.76 -2.66
N LEU A 55 3.78 1.99 -1.73
CA LEU A 55 3.53 2.62 -0.44
C LEU A 55 4.00 4.06 -0.51
N VAL A 56 3.14 5.01 -0.15
CA VAL A 56 3.43 6.43 -0.18
C VAL A 56 3.12 7.04 1.17
N GLN A 57 4.10 7.75 1.76
CA GLN A 57 3.86 8.49 2.99
C GLN A 57 2.88 9.62 2.73
N THR A 58 1.79 9.65 3.49
CA THR A 58 0.82 10.75 3.53
C THR A 58 0.88 11.47 4.87
N ALA A 59 0.12 12.56 5.02
CA ALA A 59 0.00 13.29 6.28
C ALA A 59 -0.65 12.47 7.40
N ASN A 60 -1.47 11.47 7.06
CA ASN A 60 -2.30 10.73 8.01
C ASN A 60 -1.81 9.29 8.23
N GLY A 61 -0.84 8.81 7.44
CA GLY A 61 -0.41 7.41 7.45
C GLY A 61 0.28 7.01 6.14
N VAL A 62 0.32 5.72 5.83
CA VAL A 62 0.86 5.20 4.58
C VAL A 62 -0.26 4.76 3.64
N GLN A 63 -0.32 5.36 2.46
CA GLN A 63 -1.22 4.93 1.40
C GLN A 63 -0.57 3.79 0.62
N ILE A 64 -1.25 2.66 0.53
CA ILE A 64 -0.81 1.45 -0.15
C ILE A 64 -1.66 1.27 -1.40
N THR A 65 -1.02 1.12 -2.54
CA THR A 65 -1.65 0.79 -3.82
C THR A 65 -1.17 -0.58 -4.26
N LEU A 66 -2.08 -1.54 -4.38
CA LEU A 66 -1.84 -2.85 -4.99
C LEU A 66 -2.23 -2.78 -6.46
N ASP A 67 -1.26 -3.03 -7.33
CA ASP A 67 -1.41 -3.05 -8.78
C ASP A 67 -0.94 -4.40 -9.35
N PRO A 68 -1.86 -5.37 -9.52
CA PRO A 68 -1.64 -6.57 -10.30
C PRO A 68 -1.16 -6.28 -11.73
N ASN A 69 -0.16 -7.04 -12.16
CA ASN A 69 0.41 -6.97 -13.50
C ASN A 69 -0.27 -7.98 -14.41
N GLU A 70 -1.34 -7.57 -15.11
CA GLU A 70 -2.06 -8.40 -16.09
C GLU A 70 -1.17 -8.98 -17.19
N ALA A 71 -0.06 -8.32 -17.52
CA ALA A 71 0.87 -8.77 -18.55
C ALA A 71 1.85 -9.83 -18.05
N SER A 72 1.85 -10.10 -16.74
CA SER A 72 2.74 -11.08 -16.15
C SER A 72 2.42 -12.49 -16.64
N PRO A 73 3.41 -13.28 -17.10
CA PRO A 73 3.20 -14.67 -17.43
C PRO A 73 2.87 -15.54 -16.19
N GLY A 74 2.94 -14.97 -14.99
CA GLY A 74 2.53 -15.62 -13.75
C GLY A 74 1.01 -15.76 -13.58
N PHE A 75 0.20 -14.92 -14.26
CA PHE A 75 -1.26 -15.03 -14.20
C PHE A 75 -1.82 -15.90 -15.32
N GLY A 76 -2.70 -16.83 -14.95
CA GLY A 76 -3.52 -17.61 -15.87
C GLY A 76 -4.90 -16.99 -16.08
N ALA A 77 -5.68 -17.57 -17.02
CA ALA A 77 -6.99 -17.05 -17.41
C ALA A 77 -8.04 -16.96 -16.27
N ASN A 78 -7.84 -17.68 -15.17
CA ASN A 78 -8.73 -17.67 -14.00
C ASN A 78 -8.04 -17.15 -12.74
N SER A 79 -6.84 -16.58 -12.85
CA SER A 79 -6.12 -16.06 -11.70
C SER A 79 -6.79 -14.80 -11.14
N PHE A 80 -6.71 -14.64 -9.83
CA PHE A 80 -7.10 -13.45 -9.10
C PHE A 80 -6.21 -13.33 -7.85
N VAL A 81 -6.25 -12.18 -7.21
CA VAL A 81 -5.66 -11.97 -5.89
C VAL A 81 -6.76 -12.23 -4.87
N GLN A 82 -6.61 -13.30 -4.10
CA GLN A 82 -7.49 -13.66 -3.01
C GLN A 82 -7.18 -12.85 -1.75
N SER A 83 -5.90 -12.75 -1.38
CA SER A 83 -5.47 -11.94 -0.23
C SER A 83 -4.05 -11.44 -0.38
N ILE A 84 -3.73 -10.39 0.37
CA ILE A 84 -2.37 -9.92 0.59
C ILE A 84 -2.04 -9.96 2.08
N ASP A 85 -0.79 -10.29 2.37
CA ASP A 85 -0.23 -10.35 3.72
C ASP A 85 1.07 -9.56 3.74
N ILE A 86 1.14 -8.50 4.57
CA ILE A 86 2.24 -7.53 4.57
C ILE A 86 2.86 -7.49 5.97
N ALA A 87 4.17 -7.72 6.07
CA ALA A 87 4.88 -7.60 7.34
C ALA A 87 5.05 -6.13 7.75
N TYR A 88 4.71 -5.83 9.00
CA TYR A 88 4.63 -4.48 9.55
C TYR A 88 5.21 -4.44 10.99
N ALA A 89 6.18 -3.56 11.23
CA ALA A 89 6.92 -3.45 12.49
C ALA A 89 6.54 -2.23 13.35
N GLY A 90 5.47 -1.53 13.00
CA GLY A 90 5.02 -0.36 13.75
C GLY A 90 4.20 -0.72 14.99
N ASP A 91 3.54 0.28 15.56
CA ASP A 91 2.64 0.10 16.69
C ASP A 91 1.44 -0.77 16.28
N PRO A 92 0.87 -1.59 17.20
CA PRO A 92 -0.31 -2.40 16.92
C PRO A 92 -1.45 -1.56 16.34
N LEU A 93 -2.11 -2.12 15.33
CA LEU A 93 -3.19 -1.47 14.59
C LEU A 93 -4.53 -2.19 14.83
N ASP A 94 -5.63 -1.48 14.62
CA ASP A 94 -7.00 -2.02 14.68
C ASP A 94 -7.86 -1.59 13.48
N ASP A 95 -9.07 -2.13 13.35
CA ASP A 95 -9.95 -1.87 12.19
C ASP A 95 -10.19 -0.37 11.88
N MET A 96 -10.03 0.53 12.86
CA MET A 96 -10.16 1.98 12.65
C MET A 96 -8.94 2.60 11.95
N ASP A 97 -7.80 1.91 11.94
CA ASP A 97 -6.58 2.33 11.26
C ASP A 97 -6.61 2.02 9.75
N PHE A 98 -7.61 1.28 9.28
CA PHE A 98 -7.80 1.01 7.86
C PHE A 98 -8.77 2.01 7.21
N LEU A 99 -8.29 2.67 6.15
CA LEU A 99 -9.11 3.55 5.32
C LEU A 99 -9.06 3.11 3.86
N TYR A 100 -10.15 2.53 3.37
CA TYR A 100 -10.32 2.31 1.93
C TYR A 100 -10.34 3.64 1.15
N VAL A 101 -9.65 3.67 0.01
CA VAL A 101 -9.55 4.86 -0.86
C VAL A 101 -10.24 4.63 -2.20
N SER A 102 -9.85 3.60 -2.95
CA SER A 102 -10.39 3.35 -4.30
C SER A 102 -10.06 1.95 -4.84
N GLY A 103 -10.74 1.54 -5.91
CA GLY A 103 -10.48 0.30 -6.64
C GLY A 103 -11.44 -0.84 -6.26
N VAL A 104 -10.92 -2.07 -6.23
CA VAL A 104 -11.66 -3.23 -5.70
C VAL A 104 -11.67 -3.14 -4.18
N MET A 105 -12.87 -3.15 -3.61
CA MET A 105 -13.08 -3.13 -2.16
C MET A 105 -12.66 -4.49 -1.56
N PRO A 106 -11.82 -4.51 -0.53
CA PRO A 106 -11.57 -5.74 0.22
C PRO A 106 -12.83 -6.28 0.90
N ASP A 107 -12.95 -7.61 0.94
CA ASP A 107 -13.95 -8.35 1.71
C ASP A 107 -13.72 -8.18 3.21
N SER A 108 -12.46 -8.34 3.62
CA SER A 108 -12.04 -8.16 5.01
C SER A 108 -10.65 -7.58 5.10
N PHE A 109 -10.44 -7.00 6.26
CA PHE A 109 -9.19 -6.41 6.67
C PHE A 109 -8.93 -6.89 8.11
N SER A 110 -7.73 -7.34 8.41
CA SER A 110 -7.34 -7.67 9.78
C SER A 110 -5.88 -7.35 10.06
N PHE A 111 -5.63 -7.04 11.33
CA PHE A 111 -4.29 -6.97 11.88
C PHE A 111 -4.04 -8.23 12.70
N GLU A 112 -2.98 -8.95 12.34
CA GLU A 112 -2.55 -10.15 13.03
C GLU A 112 -1.39 -9.80 13.95
N ASP A 113 -1.57 -10.07 15.24
CA ASP A 113 -0.56 -9.85 16.27
C ASP A 113 0.34 -11.06 16.48
N ASN A 114 -0.04 -12.22 15.94
CA ASN A 114 0.72 -13.46 16.04
C ASN A 114 1.74 -13.59 14.87
N PRO A 115 3.06 -13.47 15.14
CA PRO A 115 4.11 -13.64 14.13
C PRO A 115 4.09 -14.99 13.37
N ASN A 116 3.43 -16.01 13.93
CA ASN A 116 3.45 -17.38 13.40
C ASN A 116 2.36 -17.70 12.39
N THR A 117 1.47 -16.76 12.04
CA THR A 117 0.33 -17.00 11.13
C THR A 117 0.46 -16.32 9.77
N PHE A 118 1.66 -15.80 9.43
CA PHE A 118 1.94 -15.33 8.08
C PHE A 118 1.63 -16.44 7.05
N ALA A 119 1.20 -16.06 5.85
CA ALA A 119 0.58 -17.02 4.92
C ALA A 119 1.34 -18.36 4.78
N VAL A 120 0.58 -19.46 4.61
CA VAL A 120 0.97 -20.86 4.85
C VAL A 120 2.45 -21.17 4.58
N GLY A 121 3.18 -21.48 5.66
CA GLY A 121 4.56 -21.97 5.62
C GLY A 121 5.63 -20.91 5.89
N TYR A 122 5.24 -19.64 5.96
CA TYR A 122 6.10 -18.53 6.35
C TYR A 122 5.86 -18.11 7.82
N GLN A 123 6.88 -17.56 8.44
CA GLN A 123 6.85 -16.99 9.79
C GLN A 123 7.54 -15.62 9.75
N ALA A 124 6.88 -14.58 10.25
CA ALA A 124 7.53 -13.29 10.50
C ALA A 124 7.83 -13.16 11.99
N GLU A 125 8.63 -12.18 12.40
CA GLU A 125 8.77 -11.81 13.82
C GLU A 125 7.96 -10.55 14.17
N GLN A 126 7.24 -10.01 13.19
CA GLN A 126 6.53 -8.73 13.24
C GLN A 126 5.00 -8.94 13.16
N PHE A 127 4.24 -7.85 13.27
CA PHE A 127 2.79 -7.86 13.01
C PHE A 127 2.50 -7.96 11.52
N HIS A 128 1.29 -8.38 11.18
CA HIS A 128 0.89 -8.53 9.78
C HIS A 128 -0.40 -7.77 9.47
N ILE A 129 -0.41 -7.19 8.27
CA ILE A 129 -1.58 -6.56 7.68
C ILE A 129 -2.14 -7.53 6.65
N VAL A 130 -3.31 -8.09 6.92
CA VAL A 130 -3.99 -9.02 6.01
C VAL A 130 -5.18 -8.33 5.37
N VAL A 131 -5.22 -8.34 4.04
CA VAL A 131 -6.32 -7.78 3.26
C VAL A 131 -6.85 -8.87 2.33
N ASP A 132 -8.10 -9.29 2.54
CA ASP A 132 -8.76 -10.30 1.73
C ASP A 132 -9.70 -9.64 0.73
N PHE A 133 -9.70 -10.11 -0.51
CA PHE A 133 -10.61 -9.71 -1.60
C PHE A 133 -11.62 -10.82 -1.93
N GLY A 134 -11.58 -11.93 -1.19
CA GLY A 134 -12.44 -13.08 -1.42
C GLY A 134 -12.14 -13.85 -2.69
N ALA A 135 -12.85 -14.97 -2.85
CA ALA A 135 -12.76 -15.85 -4.01
C ALA A 135 -14.05 -15.86 -4.86
N ALA A 136 -15.10 -15.18 -4.40
CA ALA A 136 -16.39 -15.16 -5.08
C ALA A 136 -16.31 -14.34 -6.39
N PRO A 137 -16.93 -14.81 -7.49
CA PRO A 137 -17.04 -14.03 -8.71
C PRO A 137 -17.87 -12.75 -8.46
N GLY A 138 -17.20 -11.61 -8.39
CA GLY A 138 -17.80 -10.30 -8.11
C GLY A 138 -16.97 -9.45 -7.16
N ASP A 139 -16.34 -10.11 -6.19
CA ASP A 139 -15.60 -9.46 -5.11
C ASP A 139 -14.07 -9.61 -5.29
N ARG A 140 -13.65 -10.64 -6.04
CA ARG A 140 -12.23 -10.92 -6.32
C ARG A 140 -11.49 -9.77 -7.01
N LEU A 141 -10.25 -9.51 -6.58
CA LEU A 141 -9.33 -8.62 -7.27
C LEU A 141 -8.70 -9.32 -8.48
N THR A 142 -9.12 -8.95 -9.70
CA THR A 142 -8.58 -9.55 -10.93
C THR A 142 -7.23 -8.93 -11.33
N PRO A 143 -6.42 -9.60 -12.18
CA PRO A 143 -5.15 -9.08 -12.69
C PRO A 143 -5.22 -7.71 -13.39
N THR A 144 -6.41 -7.29 -13.81
CA THR A 144 -6.67 -6.00 -14.48
C THR A 144 -7.22 -4.91 -13.54
N GLY A 145 -7.54 -5.28 -12.29
CA GLY A 145 -8.05 -4.35 -11.28
C GLY A 145 -6.93 -3.86 -10.39
N SER A 146 -7.18 -2.81 -9.61
CA SER A 146 -6.26 -2.33 -8.56
C SER A 146 -7.03 -2.06 -7.28
N THR A 147 -6.33 -1.96 -6.16
CA THR A 147 -6.91 -1.45 -4.91
C THR A 147 -5.99 -0.43 -4.26
N THR A 148 -6.58 0.50 -3.54
CA THR A 148 -5.87 1.52 -2.79
C THR A 148 -6.54 1.71 -1.44
N PHE A 149 -5.72 1.65 -0.39
CA PHE A 149 -6.13 1.88 0.98
C PHE A 149 -5.03 2.64 1.73
N THR A 150 -5.37 3.20 2.88
CA THR A 150 -4.43 3.88 3.76
C THR A 150 -4.41 3.18 5.10
N VAL A 151 -3.21 2.92 5.61
CA VAL A 151 -2.97 2.52 6.99
C VAL A 151 -2.68 3.80 7.77
N LEU A 152 -3.66 4.24 8.55
CA LEU A 152 -3.59 5.46 9.35
C LEU A 152 -2.56 5.30 10.47
N GLY A 153 -1.90 6.39 10.85
CA GLY A 153 -0.88 6.40 11.89
C GLY A 153 0.47 5.78 11.50
N ALA A 154 0.51 4.91 10.49
CA ALA A 154 1.73 4.24 10.06
C ALA A 154 2.76 5.19 9.40
N MET A 155 4.03 4.83 9.51
CA MET A 155 5.15 5.43 8.80
C MET A 155 5.74 4.46 7.79
N LEU A 156 6.32 4.99 6.70
CA LEU A 156 7.01 4.14 5.72
C LEU A 156 8.14 3.31 6.31
N SER A 157 8.79 3.79 7.37
CA SER A 157 9.84 3.04 8.09
C SER A 157 9.32 1.72 8.67
N ASP A 158 8.03 1.64 9.00
CA ASP A 158 7.41 0.49 9.64
C ASP A 158 7.29 -0.71 8.69
N PHE A 159 7.47 -0.46 7.38
CA PHE A 159 7.49 -1.46 6.30
C PHE A 159 8.91 -1.78 5.82
N THR A 160 9.94 -1.14 6.40
CA THR A 160 11.34 -1.37 6.00
C THR A 160 12.02 -2.31 6.99
N GLY A 161 12.78 -3.28 6.47
CA GLY A 161 13.49 -4.25 7.30
C GLY A 161 12.58 -5.30 7.97
N THR A 162 11.29 -5.31 7.65
CA THR A 162 10.36 -6.39 8.02
C THR A 162 10.54 -7.57 7.08
N SER A 163 10.42 -8.81 7.53
CA SER A 163 10.43 -9.96 6.60
C SER A 163 9.92 -11.23 7.26
N ALA A 164 9.25 -12.07 6.49
CA ALA A 164 8.96 -13.44 6.85
C ALA A 164 9.97 -14.41 6.22
N SER A 165 10.14 -15.56 6.88
CA SER A 165 11.03 -16.63 6.46
C SER A 165 10.35 -17.99 6.48
N ALA A 166 10.85 -18.92 5.66
CA ALA A 166 10.34 -20.28 5.56
C ALA A 166 11.48 -21.26 5.27
N ASN A 167 11.38 -22.49 5.78
CA ASN A 167 12.41 -23.51 5.59
C ASN A 167 12.41 -24.13 4.19
N ASN A 168 11.28 -24.10 3.49
CA ASN A 168 11.06 -24.80 2.23
C ASN A 168 10.49 -23.88 1.13
N LEU A 169 10.42 -22.57 1.37
CA LEU A 169 9.89 -21.56 0.46
C LEU A 169 10.91 -20.45 0.18
N PRO A 170 10.84 -19.73 -0.96
CA PRO A 170 11.73 -18.60 -1.24
C PRO A 170 11.66 -17.60 -0.09
N SER A 171 12.80 -17.26 0.51
CA SER A 171 12.92 -16.45 1.72
C SER A 171 14.23 -15.66 1.68
N PRO A 172 14.32 -14.46 2.29
CA PRO A 172 13.26 -13.74 2.99
C PRO A 172 12.23 -13.12 2.03
N ILE A 173 11.04 -12.87 2.53
CA ILE A 173 9.97 -12.17 1.81
C ILE A 173 9.37 -11.07 2.68
N TYR A 174 8.89 -10.01 2.05
CA TYR A 174 8.34 -8.84 2.76
C TYR A 174 6.82 -8.85 2.79
N SER A 175 6.21 -9.55 1.83
CA SER A 175 4.77 -9.62 1.64
C SER A 175 4.39 -10.79 0.72
N LEU A 176 3.17 -11.29 0.82
CA LEU A 176 2.62 -12.36 -0.02
C LEU A 176 1.31 -11.97 -0.70
N ILE A 177 1.05 -12.61 -1.83
CA ILE A 177 -0.24 -12.63 -2.53
C ILE A 177 -0.69 -14.09 -2.59
N SER A 178 -1.91 -14.36 -2.13
CA SER A 178 -2.61 -15.63 -2.35
C SER A 178 -3.66 -15.46 -3.46
N GLY A 179 -4.05 -16.55 -4.13
CA GLY A 179 -4.98 -16.55 -5.26
C GLY A 179 -5.64 -17.91 -5.48
#